data_AF-A0A1G2PDC3-F1
#
_entry.id   AF-A0A1G2PDC3-F1
#
_cell.length_a   1.000
_cell.length_b   1.000
_cell.length_c   1.000
_cell.angle_alpha   90.00
_cell.angle_beta   90.00
_cell.angle_gamma   90.00
#
_symmetry.space_group_name_H-M   'P 1'
#
loop_
_entity.id
_entity.type
_entity.pdbx_description
1 polymer ?
#
loop_
_entity_poly.entity_id
_entity_poly.type
_entity_poly.pdbx_seq_one_letter_code
_entity_poly.pdbx_strand_id
1 'polypeptide(L)'
;MSNPMEMLGEVVKRESEKILGLVDATIVTLALTKPFVVKDFFVVDTSETAKVKISYLGDSFQTEFLSQVLGVRQAFSLSAWKKLTRSSPDKPMIAELGENHETDIGVVFDLMSRQPNGEKGVLLTNCYANIFYCKDTAGVLRTVYARWAGDGWCVYSDSVGDPNVWGGGTQVFSRNSVA
;
A
#
# COMPACT_ATOMS: atom_id res chain seq x y z
N MET A 1 -43.10 2.01 -0.58
CA MET A 1 -42.23 3.19 -0.70
C MET A 1 -41.48 3.29 0.62
N SER A 2 -40.17 3.03 0.66
CA SER A 2 -39.40 3.11 1.91
C SER A 2 -39.30 4.56 2.40
N ASN A 3 -39.31 4.75 3.71
CA ASN A 3 -39.29 6.06 4.36
C ASN A 3 -37.91 6.75 4.14
N PRO A 4 -37.86 8.00 3.64
CA PRO A 4 -36.59 8.73 3.45
C PRO A 4 -35.71 8.83 4.70
N MET A 5 -36.30 8.87 5.91
CA MET A 5 -35.53 8.91 7.16
C MET A 5 -34.93 7.55 7.55
N GLU A 6 -35.57 6.43 7.21
CA GLU A 6 -34.98 5.09 7.38
C GLU A 6 -33.83 4.88 6.39
N MET A 7 -34.01 5.35 5.14
CA MET A 7 -32.96 5.33 4.13
C MET A 7 -31.73 6.14 4.56
N LEU A 8 -31.94 7.33 5.12
CA LEU A 8 -30.85 8.16 5.67
C LEU A 8 -30.17 7.48 6.88
N GLY A 9 -30.95 6.85 7.76
CA GLY A 9 -30.41 6.12 8.92
C GLY A 9 -29.56 4.92 8.51
N GLU A 10 -29.99 4.15 7.51
CA GLU A 10 -29.22 3.02 6.98
C GLU A 10 -27.94 3.46 6.24
N VAL A 11 -27.99 4.57 5.49
CA VAL A 11 -26.82 5.14 4.82
C VAL A 11 -25.79 5.62 5.85
N VAL A 12 -26.22 6.38 6.86
CA VAL A 12 -25.32 6.85 7.93
C VAL A 12 -24.72 5.68 8.71
N LYS A 13 -25.52 4.65 9.00
CA LYS A 13 -25.03 3.43 9.66
C LYS A 13 -23.97 2.71 8.81
N ARG A 14 -24.22 2.52 7.51
CA ARG A 14 -23.26 1.91 6.58
C ARG A 14 -21.97 2.70 6.47
N GLU A 15 -22.03 4.04 6.44
CA GLU A 15 -20.84 4.89 6.44
C GLU A 15 -20.05 4.80 7.76
N SER A 16 -20.73 4.65 8.91
CA SER A 16 -20.08 4.47 10.22
C SER A 16 -19.45 3.09 10.43
N GLU A 17 -19.86 2.09 9.65
CA GLU A 17 -19.31 0.73 9.70
C GLU A 17 -18.04 0.57 8.83
N LYS A 18 -17.82 1.46 7.86
CA LYS A 18 -16.60 1.50 7.04
C LYS A 18 -15.38 1.77 7.91
N ILE A 19 -14.34 1.00 7.66
CA ILE A 19 -13.07 1.12 8.37
C ILE A 19 -12.06 1.95 7.58
N LEU A 20 -12.32 2.12 6.28
CA LEU A 20 -11.48 2.88 5.39
C LEU A 20 -12.19 4.17 4.94
N GLY A 21 -11.69 5.33 5.38
CA GLY A 21 -12.19 6.63 4.93
C GLY A 21 -11.68 6.96 3.54
N LEU A 22 -12.58 7.31 2.61
CA LEU A 22 -12.22 7.67 1.24
C LEU A 22 -11.41 8.96 1.22
N VAL A 23 -10.25 8.92 0.58
CA VAL A 23 -9.57 10.11 0.06
C VAL A 23 -9.74 10.04 -1.47
N ASP A 24 -10.09 11.13 -2.12
CA ASP A 24 -10.41 11.15 -3.55
C ASP A 24 -9.26 11.78 -4.35
N ALA A 25 -8.18 11.00 -4.54
CA ALA A 25 -7.02 11.38 -5.35
C ALA A 25 -6.52 10.19 -6.20
N THR A 26 -6.78 10.23 -7.50
CA THR A 26 -6.24 9.21 -8.41
C THR A 26 -4.72 9.38 -8.55
N ILE A 27 -3.95 8.31 -8.32
CA ILE A 27 -2.51 8.29 -8.58
C ILE A 27 -2.25 7.44 -9.82
N VAL A 28 -1.59 8.02 -10.83
CA VAL A 28 -1.09 7.26 -11.98
C VAL A 28 0.28 6.68 -11.63
N THR A 29 0.43 5.36 -11.74
CA THR A 29 1.71 4.66 -11.54
C THR A 29 2.58 4.74 -12.79
N LEU A 30 3.90 4.60 -12.64
CA LEU A 30 4.78 4.45 -13.80
C LEU A 30 4.54 3.13 -14.55
N ALA A 31 4.73 3.17 -15.87
CA ALA A 31 4.81 1.97 -16.71
C ALA A 31 6.17 1.29 -16.51
N LEU A 32 6.18 -0.05 -16.51
CA LEU A 32 7.42 -0.82 -16.54
C LEU A 32 7.74 -1.13 -18.00
N THR A 33 8.73 -0.44 -18.57
CA THR A 33 9.16 -0.63 -19.96
C THR A 33 10.21 -1.73 -20.13
N LYS A 34 10.76 -2.22 -19.02
CA LYS A 34 11.72 -3.33 -18.94
C LYS A 34 11.43 -4.18 -17.71
N PRO A 35 11.92 -5.42 -17.64
CA PRO A 35 11.81 -6.24 -16.44
C PRO A 35 12.31 -5.51 -15.20
N PHE A 36 11.51 -5.52 -14.14
CA PHE A 36 11.84 -4.92 -12.85
C PHE A 36 12.28 -6.03 -11.91
N VAL A 37 13.58 -6.07 -11.60
CA VAL A 37 14.17 -7.07 -10.69
C VAL A 37 14.20 -6.46 -9.29
N VAL A 38 13.41 -6.97 -8.34
CA VAL A 38 13.16 -6.31 -7.05
C VAL A 38 14.45 -6.00 -6.28
N LYS A 39 15.38 -6.95 -6.19
CA LYS A 39 16.68 -6.74 -5.50
C LYS A 39 17.55 -5.61 -6.08
N ASP A 40 17.33 -5.20 -7.32
CA ASP A 40 18.11 -4.12 -7.93
C ASP A 40 17.60 -2.73 -7.49
N PHE A 41 16.38 -2.67 -6.94
CA PHE A 41 15.71 -1.44 -6.53
C PHE A 41 15.53 -1.34 -5.01
N PHE A 42 15.25 -2.46 -4.34
CA PHE A 42 15.15 -2.51 -2.88
C PHE A 42 16.50 -2.86 -2.28
N VAL A 43 17.36 -1.85 -2.13
CA VAL A 43 18.70 -1.96 -1.56
C VAL A 43 18.79 -1.03 -0.36
N VAL A 44 19.29 -1.53 0.77
CA VAL A 44 19.54 -0.71 1.96
C VAL A 44 20.68 0.26 1.66
N ASP A 45 20.33 1.54 1.54
CA ASP A 45 21.25 2.66 1.30
C ASP A 45 20.58 3.94 1.80
N THR A 46 21.22 4.61 2.76
CA THR A 46 20.77 5.91 3.31
C THR A 46 21.73 7.04 2.99
N SER A 47 22.73 6.80 2.13
CA SER A 47 23.69 7.81 1.71
C SER A 47 23.01 8.99 1.02
N GLU A 48 23.70 10.12 0.95
CA GLU A 48 23.20 11.31 0.24
C GLU A 48 23.02 11.08 -1.26
N THR A 49 23.69 10.06 -1.81
CA THR A 49 23.60 9.67 -3.23
C THR A 49 22.56 8.59 -3.49
N ALA A 50 21.91 8.06 -2.45
CA ALA A 50 20.88 7.03 -2.59
C ALA A 50 19.73 7.56 -3.45
N LYS A 51 19.30 6.76 -4.45
CA LYS A 51 18.15 7.13 -5.30
C LYS A 51 16.85 7.20 -4.51
N VAL A 52 16.72 6.30 -3.53
CA VAL A 52 15.64 6.22 -2.56
C VAL A 52 16.31 5.78 -1.27
N LYS A 53 16.15 6.54 -0.19
CA LYS A 53 16.75 6.15 1.09
C LYS A 53 15.96 5.01 1.69
N ILE A 54 16.57 3.83 1.76
CA ILE A 54 15.99 2.65 2.40
C ILE A 54 16.89 2.30 3.58
N SER A 55 16.34 2.43 4.78
CA SER A 55 17.07 2.17 6.02
C SER A 55 16.93 0.73 6.49
N TYR A 56 15.88 0.02 6.07
CA TYR A 56 15.62 -1.35 6.51
C TYR A 56 14.72 -2.13 5.56
N LEU A 57 15.02 -3.41 5.37
CA LEU A 57 14.17 -4.40 4.71
C LEU A 57 13.90 -5.55 5.69
N GLY A 58 12.63 -5.82 5.98
CA GLY A 58 12.24 -6.91 6.88
C GLY A 58 12.64 -8.30 6.35
N ASP A 59 12.92 -9.23 7.24
CA ASP A 59 13.41 -10.57 6.87
C ASP A 59 12.42 -11.34 5.99
N SER A 60 11.12 -11.25 6.29
CA SER A 60 10.05 -11.78 5.45
C SER A 60 10.08 -11.16 4.06
N PHE A 61 10.23 -9.83 3.97
CA PHE A 61 10.28 -9.11 2.70
C PHE A 61 11.47 -9.57 1.86
N GLN A 62 12.63 -9.68 2.50
CA GLN A 62 13.86 -10.15 1.86
C GLN A 62 13.67 -11.55 1.25
N THR A 63 13.02 -12.44 1.98
CA THR A 63 12.77 -13.84 1.58
C THR A 63 11.71 -13.94 0.49
N GLU A 64 10.62 -13.18 0.62
CA GLU A 64 9.41 -13.34 -0.20
C GLU A 64 9.49 -12.59 -1.54
N PHE A 65 10.21 -11.45 -1.59
CA PHE A 65 10.14 -10.51 -2.72
C PHE A 65 11.45 -10.27 -3.47
N LEU A 66 12.65 -10.37 -2.86
CA LEU A 66 13.88 -9.89 -3.52
C LEU A 66 14.23 -10.64 -4.82
N SER A 67 13.88 -11.91 -4.92
CA SER A 67 14.08 -12.71 -6.14
C SER A 67 12.99 -12.50 -7.20
N GLN A 68 11.96 -11.71 -6.91
CA GLN A 68 10.86 -11.45 -7.85
C GLN A 68 11.34 -10.60 -9.03
N VAL A 69 10.84 -10.96 -10.21
CA VAL A 69 11.01 -10.20 -11.44
C VAL A 69 9.62 -9.87 -11.98
N LEU A 70 9.28 -8.59 -12.04
CA LEU A 70 8.05 -8.14 -12.67
C LEU A 70 8.28 -7.97 -14.17
N GLY A 71 7.34 -8.46 -14.97
CA GLY A 71 7.32 -8.23 -16.41
C GLY A 71 7.00 -6.78 -16.78
N VAL A 72 7.12 -6.49 -18.08
CA VAL A 72 6.69 -5.21 -18.67
C VAL A 72 5.19 -5.04 -18.44
N ARG A 73 4.77 -3.84 -18.03
CA ARG A 73 3.37 -3.48 -17.84
C ARG A 73 3.11 -2.02 -18.17
N GLN A 74 1.89 -1.72 -18.62
CA GLN A 74 1.43 -0.35 -18.80
C GLN A 74 1.23 0.35 -17.45
N ALA A 75 1.24 1.68 -17.48
CA ALA A 75 0.82 2.50 -16.35
C ALA A 75 -0.66 2.20 -16.05
N PHE A 76 -1.02 2.19 -14.77
CA PHE A 76 -2.41 2.12 -14.33
C PHE A 76 -2.65 3.12 -13.20
N SER A 77 -3.91 3.33 -12.88
CA SER A 77 -4.33 4.23 -11.82
C SER A 77 -4.62 3.46 -10.53
N LEU A 78 -4.17 3.99 -9.41
CA LEU A 78 -4.58 3.58 -8.07
C LEU A 78 -5.75 4.42 -7.61
N SER A 79 -6.69 3.78 -6.90
CA SER A 79 -7.62 4.51 -6.04
C SER A 79 -6.82 5.12 -4.91
N ALA A 80 -7.07 6.40 -4.62
CA ALA A 80 -6.43 7.06 -3.51
C ALA A 80 -6.57 6.25 -2.23
N TRP A 81 -5.48 6.29 -1.48
CA TRP A 81 -5.34 5.64 -0.21
C TRP A 81 -6.55 5.91 0.68
N LYS A 82 -7.02 4.88 1.36
CA LYS A 82 -8.02 5.08 2.40
C LYS A 82 -7.33 5.13 3.76
N LYS A 83 -7.72 6.09 4.60
CA LYS A 83 -7.19 6.20 5.96
C LYS A 83 -7.96 5.25 6.87
N LEU A 84 -7.26 4.41 7.65
CA LEU A 84 -7.93 3.65 8.70
C LEU A 84 -8.51 4.61 9.73
N THR A 85 -9.83 4.57 9.90
CA THR A 85 -10.55 5.38 10.90
C THR A 85 -10.48 4.76 12.30
N ARG A 86 -10.27 3.45 12.37
CA ARG A 86 -10.06 2.66 13.59
C ARG A 86 -9.10 1.50 13.31
N SER A 87 -8.55 0.89 14.35
CA SER A 87 -7.66 -0.26 14.19
C SER A 87 -8.36 -1.45 13.55
N SER A 88 -7.67 -2.13 12.64
CA SER A 88 -8.18 -3.31 11.91
C SER A 88 -7.06 -4.22 11.45
N PRO A 89 -7.25 -5.55 11.41
CA PRO A 89 -6.38 -6.46 10.66
C PRO A 89 -6.63 -6.35 9.15
N ASP A 90 -5.83 -7.06 8.35
CA ASP A 90 -5.86 -7.07 6.88
C ASP A 90 -7.20 -7.53 6.29
N LYS A 91 -7.77 -8.64 6.80
CA LYS A 91 -8.96 -9.26 6.21
C LYS A 91 -10.17 -8.32 6.03
N PRO A 92 -10.60 -7.54 7.05
CA PRO A 92 -11.67 -6.55 6.86
C PRO A 92 -11.33 -5.46 5.84
N MET A 93 -10.06 -5.04 5.75
CA MET A 93 -9.65 -4.02 4.78
C MET A 93 -9.72 -4.57 3.36
N ILE A 94 -9.19 -5.77 3.13
CA ILE A 94 -9.28 -6.47 1.85
C ILE A 94 -10.76 -6.66 1.45
N ALA A 95 -11.62 -7.04 2.39
CA ALA A 95 -13.04 -7.19 2.14
C ALA A 95 -13.71 -5.87 1.70
N GLU A 96 -13.33 -4.73 2.30
CA GLU A 96 -13.86 -3.42 1.90
C GLU A 96 -13.27 -2.91 0.56
N LEU A 97 -12.04 -3.30 0.22
CA LEU A 97 -11.40 -2.97 -1.06
C LEU A 97 -11.93 -3.82 -2.22
N GLY A 98 -12.50 -5.00 -1.94
CA GLY A 98 -13.05 -5.89 -2.94
C GLY A 98 -11.99 -6.40 -3.93
N GLU A 99 -12.35 -6.57 -5.20
CA GLU A 99 -11.48 -7.16 -6.22
C GLU A 99 -10.23 -6.31 -6.56
N ASN A 100 -10.22 -5.03 -6.18
CA ASN A 100 -9.14 -4.11 -6.53
C ASN A 100 -8.04 -3.98 -5.46
N HIS A 101 -8.10 -4.79 -4.40
CA HIS A 101 -7.13 -4.75 -3.29
C HIS A 101 -5.69 -4.99 -3.73
N GLU A 102 -5.47 -5.82 -4.77
CA GLU A 102 -4.14 -6.23 -5.22
C GLU A 102 -3.42 -5.14 -6.03
N THR A 103 -2.17 -4.88 -5.64
CA THR A 103 -1.20 -4.03 -6.32
C THR A 103 0.05 -4.86 -6.67
N ASP A 104 1.16 -4.22 -7.03
CA ASP A 104 2.44 -4.91 -7.25
C ASP A 104 3.60 -4.17 -6.58
N ILE A 105 4.68 -4.88 -6.31
CA ILE A 105 5.84 -4.33 -5.61
C ILE A 105 6.52 -3.17 -6.38
N GLY A 106 6.34 -3.12 -7.70
CA GLY A 106 6.79 -2.00 -8.53
C GLY A 106 6.04 -0.70 -8.21
N VAL A 107 4.75 -0.78 -7.82
CA VAL A 107 3.99 0.38 -7.32
C VAL A 107 4.59 0.91 -6.02
N VAL A 108 4.92 0.02 -5.07
CA VAL A 108 5.51 0.41 -3.79
C VAL A 108 6.80 1.20 -4.02
N PHE A 109 7.68 0.68 -4.89
CA PHE A 109 8.92 1.37 -5.23
C PHE A 109 8.69 2.70 -5.96
N ASP A 110 7.77 2.75 -6.94
CA ASP A 110 7.42 3.99 -7.65
C ASP A 110 7.00 5.09 -6.66
N LEU A 111 6.10 4.79 -5.73
CA LEU A 111 5.66 5.77 -4.74
C LEU A 111 6.78 6.19 -3.79
N MET A 112 7.61 5.26 -3.33
CA MET A 112 8.80 5.59 -2.53
C MET A 112 9.78 6.48 -3.31
N SER A 113 9.94 6.25 -4.61
CA SER A 113 10.84 7.03 -5.48
C SER A 113 10.37 8.45 -5.77
N ARG A 114 9.10 8.76 -5.48
CA ARG A 114 8.56 10.14 -5.52
C ARG A 114 8.80 10.90 -4.22
N GLN A 115 9.16 10.19 -3.15
CA GLN A 115 9.50 10.74 -1.85
C GLN A 115 10.82 10.12 -1.32
N PRO A 116 11.91 10.17 -2.12
CA PRO A 116 13.14 9.42 -1.83
C PRO A 116 13.82 9.80 -0.51
N ASN A 117 13.54 10.99 0.03
CA ASN A 117 14.12 11.51 1.27
C ASN A 117 13.07 11.74 2.36
N GLY A 118 11.90 11.11 2.26
CA GLY A 118 10.83 11.25 3.25
C GLY A 118 10.14 12.62 3.22
N GLU A 119 10.29 13.35 2.13
CA GLU A 119 9.55 14.58 1.90
C GLU A 119 8.04 14.33 1.84
N LYS A 120 7.27 15.41 2.03
CA LYS A 120 5.82 15.35 1.98
C LYS A 120 5.34 14.91 0.59
N GLY A 121 4.40 13.97 0.56
CA GLY A 121 3.75 13.54 -0.68
C GLY A 121 2.56 12.63 -0.43
N VAL A 122 2.40 11.65 -1.32
CA VAL A 122 1.35 10.63 -1.31
C VAL A 122 1.48 9.69 -0.12
N LEU A 123 2.69 9.18 0.14
CA LEU A 123 2.99 8.30 1.25
C LEU A 123 3.09 9.09 2.56
N LEU A 124 2.58 8.51 3.64
CA LEU A 124 2.84 8.95 5.01
C LEU A 124 4.33 8.87 5.31
N THR A 125 4.90 9.98 5.77
CA THR A 125 6.29 10.07 6.23
C THR A 125 6.42 10.34 7.74
N ASN A 126 5.33 10.12 8.48
CA ASN A 126 5.20 10.39 9.91
C ASN A 126 5.27 9.11 10.78
N CYS A 127 6.08 8.12 10.37
CA CYS A 127 6.23 6.80 10.99
C CYS A 127 5.02 5.84 10.89
N TYR A 128 3.87 6.29 10.39
CA TYR A 128 2.73 5.40 10.12
C TYR A 128 2.96 4.55 8.87
N ALA A 129 2.32 3.38 8.83
CA ALA A 129 2.41 2.45 7.71
C ALA A 129 1.59 2.93 6.51
N ASN A 130 2.19 2.78 5.33
CA ASN A 130 1.55 2.81 4.02
C ASN A 130 1.42 1.36 3.56
N ILE A 131 0.20 0.84 3.46
CA ILE A 131 -0.11 -0.57 3.29
C ILE A 131 -0.51 -0.85 1.85
N PHE A 132 0.05 -1.92 1.32
CA PHE A 132 -0.18 -2.45 -0.03
C PHE A 132 -0.41 -3.95 0.06
N TYR A 133 -1.21 -4.49 -0.84
CA TYR A 133 -1.34 -5.94 -0.98
C TYR A 133 -0.67 -6.37 -2.27
N CYS A 134 0.34 -7.23 -2.18
CA CYS A 134 1.17 -7.64 -3.31
C CYS A 134 1.32 -9.16 -3.31
N LYS A 135 1.37 -9.78 -4.48
CA LYS A 135 1.78 -11.18 -4.59
C LYS A 135 3.28 -11.34 -4.50
N ASP A 136 3.73 -12.27 -3.66
CA ASP A 136 5.13 -12.68 -3.54
C ASP A 136 5.59 -13.56 -4.72
N THR A 137 6.82 -14.05 -4.64
CA THR A 137 7.42 -14.96 -5.65
C THR A 137 6.68 -16.28 -5.81
N ALA A 138 5.94 -16.74 -4.80
CA ALA A 138 5.11 -17.94 -4.85
C ALA A 138 3.67 -17.63 -5.31
N GLY A 139 3.35 -16.36 -5.62
CA GLY A 139 2.00 -15.92 -5.99
C GLY A 139 1.05 -15.78 -4.78
N VAL A 140 1.56 -15.86 -3.55
CA VAL A 140 0.78 -15.70 -2.33
C VAL A 140 0.60 -14.21 -2.04
N LEU A 141 -0.63 -13.80 -1.74
CA LEU A 141 -0.93 -12.42 -1.36
C LEU A 141 -0.33 -12.11 0.01
N ARG A 142 0.50 -11.06 0.07
CA ARG A 142 1.13 -10.54 1.28
C ARG A 142 0.70 -9.11 1.53
N THR A 143 0.68 -8.74 2.80
CA THR A 143 0.66 -7.35 3.20
C THR A 143 2.08 -6.82 3.07
N VAL A 144 2.31 -5.83 2.22
CA VAL A 144 3.57 -5.10 2.12
C VAL A 144 3.34 -3.71 2.68
N TYR A 145 4.22 -3.24 3.56
CA TYR A 145 4.08 -1.90 4.09
C TYR A 145 5.41 -1.15 4.14
N ALA A 146 5.32 0.15 3.86
CA ALA A 146 6.42 1.08 3.93
C ALA A 146 6.13 2.16 4.98
N ARG A 147 7.10 2.46 5.83
CA ARG A 147 7.06 3.62 6.75
C ARG A 147 8.35 4.39 6.67
N TRP A 148 8.27 5.70 6.74
CA TRP A 148 9.47 6.53 6.90
C TRP A 148 9.85 6.59 8.39
N ALA A 149 11.06 6.17 8.73
CA ALA A 149 11.56 6.22 10.09
C ALA A 149 13.08 6.47 10.12
N GLY A 150 13.52 7.45 10.91
CA GLY A 150 14.92 7.88 10.94
C GLY A 150 15.38 8.38 9.57
N ASP A 151 16.41 7.74 9.03
CA ASP A 151 17.10 8.20 7.82
C ASP A 151 16.59 7.58 6.52
N GLY A 152 15.50 6.80 6.54
CA GLY A 152 15.01 6.14 5.34
C GLY A 152 13.66 5.43 5.48
N TRP A 153 13.20 4.89 4.36
CA TRP A 153 12.08 3.97 4.28
C TRP A 153 12.46 2.62 4.91
N CYS A 154 11.61 2.15 5.81
CA CYS A 154 11.60 0.76 6.23
C CYS A 154 10.50 0.02 5.47
N VAL A 155 10.84 -1.09 4.80
CA VAL A 155 9.90 -1.91 4.03
C VAL A 155 9.80 -3.29 4.65
N TYR A 156 8.58 -3.78 4.81
CA TYR A 156 8.28 -5.05 5.46
C TYR A 156 7.23 -5.81 4.65
N SER A 157 7.12 -7.11 4.91
CA SER A 157 5.98 -7.92 4.49
C SER A 157 5.51 -8.82 5.61
N ASP A 158 4.20 -9.03 5.66
CA ASP A 158 3.52 -9.91 6.60
C ASP A 158 2.46 -10.76 5.87
N SER A 159 2.00 -11.81 6.53
CA SER A 159 0.85 -12.59 6.07
C SER A 159 -0.45 -11.79 6.22
N VAL A 160 -1.28 -11.78 5.18
CA VAL A 160 -2.66 -11.21 5.26
C VAL A 160 -3.55 -11.92 6.29
N GLY A 161 -3.12 -13.09 6.76
CA GLY A 161 -3.81 -13.88 7.78
C GLY A 161 -3.40 -13.54 9.22
N ASP A 162 -2.40 -12.68 9.42
CA ASP A 162 -1.90 -12.29 10.73
C ASP A 162 -3.02 -11.56 11.53
N PRO A 163 -3.27 -11.93 12.80
CA PRO A 163 -4.21 -11.22 13.66
C PRO A 163 -3.75 -9.82 14.09
N ASN A 164 -2.50 -9.44 13.84
CA ASN A 164 -1.96 -8.13 14.16
C ASN A 164 -2.78 -7.01 13.52
N VAL A 165 -3.04 -5.96 14.30
CA VAL A 165 -3.91 -4.86 13.90
C VAL A 165 -3.10 -3.64 13.51
N TRP A 166 -3.50 -3.01 12.42
CA TRP A 166 -2.97 -1.71 12.01
C TRP A 166 -3.59 -0.62 12.88
N GLY A 167 -2.77 0.33 13.34
CA GLY A 167 -3.25 1.49 14.10
C GLY A 167 -4.13 2.40 13.24
N GLY A 168 -5.14 3.04 13.84
CA GLY A 168 -5.88 4.11 13.17
C GLY A 168 -4.92 5.21 12.70
N GLY A 169 -5.09 5.68 11.47
CA GLY A 169 -4.21 6.67 10.84
C GLY A 169 -3.23 6.13 9.80
N THR A 170 -3.11 4.81 9.65
CA THR A 170 -2.42 4.20 8.50
C THR A 170 -3.17 4.45 7.19
N GLN A 171 -2.45 4.31 6.08
CA GLN A 171 -3.00 4.42 4.74
C GLN A 171 -2.98 3.07 4.05
N VAL A 172 -4.01 2.76 3.26
CA VAL A 172 -4.10 1.54 2.46
C VAL A 172 -4.32 1.89 1.00
N PHE A 173 -3.51 1.33 0.11
CA PHE A 173 -3.54 1.59 -1.33
C PHE A 173 -4.15 0.41 -2.09
N SER A 174 -4.95 0.71 -3.12
CA SER A 174 -5.59 -0.28 -3.98
C SER A 174 -5.63 0.20 -5.43
N ARG A 175 -5.83 -0.72 -6.39
CA ARG A 175 -6.06 -0.34 -7.79
C ARG A 175 -7.39 0.39 -7.95
N ASN A 176 -7.50 1.26 -8.95
CA ASN A 176 -8.80 1.73 -9.40
C ASN A 176 -9.57 0.59 -10.07
N SER A 177 -10.87 0.46 -9.75
CA SER A 177 -11.76 -0.27 -10.65
C SER A 177 -11.82 0.53 -11.96
N VAL A 178 -11.21 0.00 -13.01
CA VAL A 178 -11.60 0.43 -14.36
C VAL A 178 -13.02 -0.10 -14.53
N ALA A 179 -14.00 0.80 -14.49
CA ALA A 179 -15.36 0.50 -14.94
C ALA A 179 -15.37 0.34 -16.47
#